data_AF-A0A3B3CQV9-F1
#
_entry.id   AF-A0A3B3CQV9-F1
#
_cell.length_a   1.000
_cell.length_b   1.000
_cell.length_c   1.000
_cell.angle_alpha   90.00
_cell.angle_beta   90.00
_cell.angle_gamma   90.00
#
_symmetry.space_group_name_H-M   'P 1'
#
loop_
_entity.id
_entity.type
_entity.pdbx_description
1 polymer ?
#
loop_
_entity_poly.entity_id
_entity_poly.type
_entity_poly.pdbx_seq_one_letter_code
_entity_poly.pdbx_strand_id
1 'polypeptide(L)'
;MSFIFITLGTCLIVSDTLVPRVARRLSLTKHPNCSTLSGGQAIELLARSGDRRKFPFRTPMGRIYDCCFSFAGLRSQITMSIMKKEAEEGIEQGTLLSCVNDIAAATQHTVAVHLAKRTHRAILFCKENGLLSSEDPILVMSGGVASNQYIRKTLTVLTEKTGLRLLCPPPRFCTDNGVMIAWNGVERLREGKGILSPNEDVCYEPKAPLGVDISAKVRTAGIRLPSGRMKISF
;
A
#
# COMPACT_ATOMS: atom_id res chain seq x y z
N MET A 1 22.41 -10.76 -15.18
CA MET A 1 21.15 -11.48 -15.47
C MET A 1 20.14 -10.37 -15.69
N SER A 2 19.91 -9.94 -16.94
CA SER A 2 19.16 -8.70 -17.20
C SER A 2 17.80 -8.71 -16.52
N PHE A 3 17.60 -7.84 -15.53
CA PHE A 3 16.32 -7.67 -14.88
C PHE A 3 15.32 -7.02 -15.86
N ILE A 4 14.19 -7.68 -16.07
CA ILE A 4 13.06 -7.12 -16.81
C ILE A 4 12.00 -6.72 -15.79
N PHE A 5 11.70 -5.43 -15.71
CA PHE A 5 10.63 -4.92 -14.87
C PHE A 5 9.36 -4.74 -15.69
N ILE A 6 8.24 -5.18 -15.12
CA ILE A 6 6.91 -5.09 -15.72
C ILE A 6 5.98 -4.44 -14.70
N THR A 7 5.29 -3.39 -15.12
CA THR A 7 4.30 -2.71 -14.28
C THR A 7 2.90 -3.26 -14.58
N LEU A 8 2.29 -3.89 -13.58
CA LEU A 8 0.94 -4.48 -13.67
C LEU A 8 -0.18 -3.51 -13.29
N GLY A 9 0.18 -2.47 -12.53
CA GLY A 9 -0.72 -1.44 -12.04
C GLY A 9 0.02 -0.44 -11.19
N THR A 10 -0.48 0.78 -11.17
CA THR A 10 0.08 1.90 -10.40
C THR A 10 -1.00 2.51 -9.51
N CYS A 11 -0.59 3.34 -8.57
CA CYS A 11 -1.55 4.15 -7.85
C CYS A 11 -1.94 5.36 -8.71
N LEU A 12 -3.22 5.45 -9.05
CA LEU A 12 -3.76 6.50 -9.91
C LEU A 12 -3.94 7.81 -9.13
N ILE A 13 -4.29 7.72 -7.84
CA ILE A 13 -4.63 8.87 -7.01
C ILE A 13 -4.25 8.61 -5.53
N VAL A 14 -3.35 9.45 -4.98
CA VAL A 14 -3.03 9.57 -3.54
C VAL A 14 -2.41 8.28 -2.96
N SER A 15 -1.20 7.91 -3.39
CA SER A 15 -0.55 6.64 -3.00
C SER A 15 -0.07 6.60 -1.56
N ASP A 16 0.65 7.63 -1.14
CA ASP A 16 1.41 7.70 0.11
C ASP A 16 0.70 8.53 1.20
N THR A 17 -0.23 9.40 0.80
CA THR A 17 -0.79 10.42 1.69
C THR A 17 -2.14 10.07 2.31
N LEU A 18 -2.84 8.98 1.93
CA LEU A 18 -4.15 8.66 2.54
C LEU A 18 -4.07 8.57 4.07
N VAL A 19 -3.24 7.63 4.57
CA VAL A 19 -3.17 7.34 6.00
C VAL A 19 -2.66 8.56 6.80
N PRO A 20 -1.58 9.25 6.37
CA PRO A 20 -1.19 10.52 6.99
C PRO A 20 -2.28 11.60 6.99
N ARG A 21 -3.05 11.74 5.90
CA ARG A 21 -4.14 12.71 5.81
C ARG A 21 -5.30 12.34 6.75
N VAL A 22 -5.63 11.07 6.89
CA VAL A 22 -6.65 10.61 7.84
C VAL A 22 -6.18 10.85 9.28
N ALA A 23 -4.94 10.53 9.61
CA ALA A 23 -4.36 10.81 10.92
C ALA A 23 -4.42 12.30 11.27
N ARG A 24 -4.09 13.18 10.31
CA ARG A 24 -4.23 14.63 10.48
C ARG A 24 -5.68 15.05 10.65
N ARG A 25 -6.62 14.47 9.87
CA ARG A 25 -8.04 14.82 9.94
C ARG A 25 -8.69 14.41 11.26
N LEU A 26 -8.19 13.34 11.89
CA LEU A 26 -8.58 12.88 13.23
C LEU A 26 -7.82 13.61 14.36
N SER A 27 -6.96 14.56 14.03
CA SER A 27 -6.16 15.32 15.01
C SER A 27 -5.31 14.42 15.91
N LEU A 28 -4.79 13.30 15.38
CA LEU A 28 -4.11 12.30 16.20
C LEU A 28 -2.85 12.80 16.91
N THR A 29 -2.24 13.90 16.45
CA THR A 29 -1.13 14.55 17.16
C THR A 29 -1.52 15.06 18.55
N LYS A 30 -2.82 15.31 18.79
CA LYS A 30 -3.37 15.67 20.10
C LYS A 30 -3.66 14.46 21.00
N HIS A 31 -3.58 13.24 20.46
CA HIS A 31 -3.77 12.03 21.26
C HIS A 31 -2.53 11.80 22.15
N PRO A 32 -2.69 11.53 23.46
CA PRO A 32 -1.56 11.37 24.38
C PRO A 32 -0.52 10.34 23.91
N ASN A 33 -0.98 9.23 23.31
CA ASN A 33 -0.13 8.15 22.84
C ASN A 33 0.40 8.31 21.40
N CYS A 34 0.10 9.42 20.69
CA CYS A 34 0.44 9.55 19.26
C CYS A 34 1.18 10.85 18.90
N SER A 35 1.45 11.74 19.85
CA SER A 35 2.06 13.05 19.60
C SER A 35 3.40 13.00 18.86
N THR A 36 4.20 11.96 19.07
CA THR A 36 5.52 11.76 18.46
C THR A 36 5.52 10.77 17.29
N LEU A 37 4.37 10.18 16.96
CA LEU A 37 4.26 9.15 15.95
C LEU A 37 3.97 9.74 14.57
N SER A 38 4.51 9.12 13.52
CA SER A 38 4.04 9.39 12.17
C SER A 38 2.55 9.01 12.02
N GLY A 39 1.84 9.62 11.07
CA GLY A 39 0.41 9.34 10.88
C GLY A 39 0.09 7.86 10.62
N GLY A 40 0.98 7.13 9.93
CA GLY A 40 0.86 5.69 9.74
C GLY A 40 0.96 4.90 11.06
N GLN A 41 1.97 5.21 11.88
CA GLN A 41 2.17 4.59 13.18
C GLN A 41 1.03 4.92 14.15
N ALA A 42 0.54 6.16 14.15
CA ALA A 42 -0.59 6.58 14.98
C ALA A 42 -1.87 5.81 14.64
N ILE A 43 -2.20 5.70 13.34
CA ILE A 43 -3.35 4.90 12.90
C ILE A 43 -3.19 3.44 13.30
N GLU A 44 -2.00 2.87 13.14
CA GLU A 44 -1.75 1.49 13.54
C GLU A 44 -1.86 1.25 15.05
N LEU A 45 -1.36 2.18 15.86
CA LEU A 45 -1.46 2.08 17.30
C LEU A 45 -2.92 2.09 17.77
N LEU A 46 -3.69 3.09 17.32
CA LEU A 46 -5.08 3.26 17.73
C LEU A 46 -6.01 2.19 17.15
N ALA A 47 -5.69 1.65 15.96
CA ALA A 47 -6.44 0.56 15.36
C ALA A 47 -6.47 -0.72 16.22
N ARG A 48 -5.48 -0.93 17.10
CA ARG A 48 -5.39 -2.14 17.95
C ARG A 48 -6.54 -2.25 18.95
N SER A 49 -7.05 -1.12 19.43
CA SER A 49 -8.12 -1.05 20.42
C SER A 49 -9.47 -0.61 19.83
N GLY A 50 -9.55 -0.45 18.49
CA GLY A 50 -10.77 -0.06 17.80
C GLY A 50 -11.53 -1.24 17.19
N ASP A 51 -12.85 -1.13 17.07
CA ASP A 51 -13.67 -2.06 16.31
C ASP A 51 -13.83 -1.59 14.85
N ARG A 52 -13.11 -2.27 13.96
CA ARG A 52 -13.18 -2.06 12.50
C ARG A 52 -14.58 -2.21 11.88
N ARG A 53 -15.55 -2.79 12.59
CA ARG A 53 -16.91 -3.02 12.10
C ARG A 53 -17.84 -1.84 12.32
N LYS A 54 -17.52 -0.91 13.23
CA LYS A 54 -18.37 0.26 13.52
C LYS A 54 -18.46 1.24 12.35
N PHE A 55 -17.44 1.27 11.49
CA PHE A 55 -17.41 2.10 10.29
C PHE A 55 -17.21 1.22 9.04
N PRO A 56 -18.29 0.78 8.37
CA PRO A 56 -18.22 -0.18 7.26
C PRO A 56 -17.81 0.50 5.94
N PHE A 57 -16.58 1.03 5.87
CA PHE A 57 -16.05 1.65 4.66
C PHE A 57 -15.94 0.64 3.51
N ARG A 58 -16.24 1.11 2.31
CA ARG A 58 -16.16 0.29 1.09
C ARG A 58 -14.81 0.45 0.43
N THR A 59 -14.22 -0.67 0.00
CA THR A 59 -12.99 -0.64 -0.80
C THR A 59 -13.24 0.05 -2.14
N PRO A 60 -12.39 1.01 -2.54
CA PRO A 60 -12.54 1.73 -3.80
C PRO A 60 -12.33 0.82 -5.02
N MET A 61 -12.87 1.25 -6.16
CA MET A 61 -12.69 0.61 -7.46
C MET A 61 -13.16 -0.86 -7.54
N GLY A 62 -14.11 -1.29 -6.69
CA GLY A 62 -14.54 -2.69 -6.57
C GLY A 62 -15.11 -3.32 -7.86
N ARG A 63 -15.53 -2.52 -8.84
CA ARG A 63 -16.07 -2.95 -10.14
C ARG A 63 -15.03 -2.96 -11.28
N ILE A 64 -13.79 -2.54 -10.99
CA ILE A 64 -12.72 -2.43 -11.99
C ILE A 64 -11.76 -3.61 -11.81
N TYR A 65 -11.47 -4.35 -12.87
CA TYR A 65 -10.64 -5.55 -12.86
C TYR A 65 -9.19 -5.29 -13.28
N ASP A 66 -8.59 -4.20 -12.78
CA ASP A 66 -7.18 -3.88 -12.94
C ASP A 66 -6.38 -4.14 -11.64
N CYS A 67 -5.07 -3.89 -11.67
CA CYS A 67 -4.22 -3.89 -10.47
C CYS A 67 -3.90 -2.47 -9.96
N CYS A 68 -4.64 -1.46 -10.44
CA CYS A 68 -4.42 -0.07 -10.06
C CYS A 68 -5.06 0.26 -8.71
N PHE A 69 -4.47 1.22 -8.01
CA PHE A 69 -4.94 1.70 -6.71
C PHE A 69 -5.55 3.09 -6.81
N SER A 70 -6.56 3.37 -5.98
CA SER A 70 -7.07 4.73 -5.77
C SER A 70 -7.65 4.84 -4.39
N PHE A 71 -7.25 5.88 -3.65
CA PHE A 71 -7.66 6.07 -2.27
C PHE A 71 -8.62 7.25 -2.07
N ALA A 72 -8.95 7.98 -3.15
CA ALA A 72 -9.78 9.18 -3.08
C ALA A 72 -11.19 8.89 -2.53
N GLY A 73 -11.86 7.85 -3.04
CA GLY A 73 -13.21 7.49 -2.59
C GLY A 73 -13.24 6.99 -1.14
N LEU A 74 -12.18 6.33 -0.68
CA LEU A 74 -12.05 5.92 0.73
C LEU A 74 -11.83 7.15 1.62
N ARG A 75 -10.96 8.08 1.20
CA ARG A 75 -10.73 9.35 1.91
C ARG A 75 -12.03 10.11 2.11
N SER A 76 -12.85 10.25 1.06
CA SER A 76 -14.13 10.95 1.15
C SER A 76 -15.09 10.27 2.14
N GLN A 77 -15.22 8.93 2.08
CA GLN A 77 -16.04 8.18 3.04
C GLN A 77 -15.62 8.41 4.49
N ILE A 78 -14.30 8.39 4.74
CA ILE A 78 -13.74 8.61 6.07
C ILE A 78 -13.99 10.05 6.53
N THR A 79 -13.66 11.05 5.71
CA THR A 79 -13.87 12.46 6.04
C THR A 79 -15.34 12.76 6.35
N MET A 80 -16.28 12.23 5.56
CA MET A 80 -17.71 12.39 5.82
C MET A 80 -18.14 11.75 7.14
N SER A 81 -17.59 10.58 7.47
CA SER A 81 -17.91 9.90 8.74
C SER A 81 -17.35 10.65 9.94
N ILE A 82 -16.15 11.24 9.81
CA ILE A 82 -15.56 12.12 10.82
C ILE A 82 -16.43 13.36 11.02
N MET A 83 -16.79 14.07 9.95
CA MET A 83 -17.64 15.27 10.05
C MET A 83 -18.99 14.99 10.70
N LYS A 84 -19.61 13.85 10.36
CA LYS A 84 -20.85 13.41 10.98
C LYS A 84 -20.67 13.19 12.48
N LYS A 85 -19.58 12.54 12.90
CA LYS A 85 -19.30 12.27 14.31
C LYS A 85 -18.95 13.54 15.09
N GLU A 86 -18.24 14.48 14.48
CA GLU A 86 -17.97 15.79 15.07
C GLU A 86 -19.27 16.55 15.35
N ALA A 87 -20.21 16.55 14.40
CA ALA A 87 -21.53 17.15 14.59
C ALA A 87 -22.37 16.44 15.67
N GLU A 88 -22.34 15.10 15.72
CA GLU A 88 -23.04 14.31 16.74
C GLU A 88 -22.47 14.53 18.16
N GLU A 89 -21.15 14.71 18.28
CA GLU A 89 -20.47 14.98 19.55
C GLU A 89 -20.47 16.48 19.91
N GLY A 90 -20.92 17.36 19.01
CA GLY A 90 -20.91 18.81 19.22
C GLY A 90 -19.51 19.41 19.31
N ILE A 91 -18.51 18.80 18.66
CA ILE A 91 -17.11 19.23 18.71
C ILE A 91 -16.67 19.89 17.41
N GLU A 92 -15.75 20.85 17.51
CA GLU A 92 -15.15 21.49 16.35
C GLU A 92 -14.05 20.64 15.71
N GLN A 93 -13.86 20.84 14.39
CA GLN A 93 -12.75 20.25 13.67
C GLN A 93 -11.42 20.61 14.34
N GLY A 94 -10.54 19.62 14.46
CA GLY A 94 -9.27 19.79 15.19
C GLY A 94 -9.33 19.26 16.62
N THR A 95 -10.51 18.89 17.10
CA THR A 95 -10.69 18.21 18.39
C THR A 95 -10.58 16.70 18.20
N LEU A 96 -10.21 15.99 19.28
CA LEU A 96 -10.10 14.53 19.25
C LEU A 96 -11.48 13.91 19.41
N LEU A 97 -11.89 13.07 18.46
CA LEU A 97 -13.17 12.34 18.53
C LEU A 97 -13.13 11.23 19.58
N SER A 98 -14.27 10.95 20.20
CA SER A 98 -14.40 9.80 21.11
C SER A 98 -14.14 8.45 20.40
N CYS A 99 -14.47 8.39 19.11
CA CYS A 99 -14.40 7.18 18.29
C CYS A 99 -13.15 7.07 17.39
N VAL A 100 -12.07 7.81 17.68
CA VAL A 100 -10.84 7.80 16.85
C VAL A 100 -10.27 6.39 16.63
N ASN A 101 -10.30 5.52 17.65
CA ASN A 101 -9.76 4.16 17.55
C ASN A 101 -10.55 3.32 16.54
N ASP A 102 -11.88 3.42 16.58
CA ASP A 102 -12.78 2.68 15.69
C ASP A 102 -12.61 3.15 14.22
N ILE A 103 -12.47 4.45 14.00
CA ILE A 103 -12.20 5.00 12.66
C ILE A 103 -10.81 4.58 12.17
N ALA A 104 -9.79 4.59 13.04
CA ALA A 104 -8.45 4.13 12.72
C ALA A 104 -8.44 2.63 12.33
N ALA A 105 -9.13 1.79 13.11
CA ALA A 105 -9.28 0.36 12.84
C ALA A 105 -9.99 0.08 11.51
N ALA A 106 -11.12 0.76 11.26
CA ALA A 106 -11.86 0.63 10.00
C ALA A 106 -11.05 1.13 8.79
N THR A 107 -10.32 2.23 8.94
CA THR A 107 -9.43 2.79 7.91
C THR A 107 -8.34 1.79 7.55
N GLN A 108 -7.58 1.33 8.55
CA GLN A 108 -6.48 0.37 8.35
C GLN A 108 -6.98 -0.92 7.71
N HIS A 109 -8.09 -1.47 8.23
CA HIS A 109 -8.71 -2.67 7.66
C HIS A 109 -9.06 -2.48 6.18
N THR A 110 -9.71 -1.37 5.83
CA THR A 110 -10.18 -1.13 4.46
C THR A 110 -9.02 -0.92 3.49
N VAL A 111 -7.96 -0.23 3.93
CA VAL A 111 -6.71 -0.09 3.15
C VAL A 111 -6.06 -1.46 2.92
N ALA A 112 -5.89 -2.26 3.97
CA ALA A 112 -5.30 -3.59 3.88
C ALA A 112 -6.09 -4.52 2.94
N VAL A 113 -7.42 -4.51 3.03
CA VAL A 113 -8.28 -5.30 2.12
C VAL A 113 -8.18 -4.79 0.68
N HIS A 114 -8.09 -3.48 0.46
CA HIS A 114 -7.90 -2.94 -0.89
C HIS A 114 -6.56 -3.38 -1.49
N LEU A 115 -5.47 -3.27 -0.71
CA LEU A 115 -4.14 -3.75 -1.08
C LEU A 115 -4.18 -5.24 -1.45
N ALA A 116 -4.69 -6.08 -0.53
CA ALA A 116 -4.76 -7.51 -0.73
C ALA A 116 -5.56 -7.92 -1.96
N LYS A 117 -6.70 -7.26 -2.25
CA LYS A 117 -7.51 -7.55 -3.44
C LYS A 117 -6.76 -7.28 -4.75
N ARG A 118 -6.06 -6.14 -4.84
CA ARG A 118 -5.31 -5.77 -6.05
C ARG A 118 -4.08 -6.64 -6.22
N THR A 119 -3.33 -6.87 -5.14
CA THR A 119 -2.17 -7.78 -5.14
C THR A 119 -2.57 -9.20 -5.49
N HIS A 120 -3.70 -9.71 -4.97
CA HIS A 120 -4.19 -11.04 -5.33
C HIS A 120 -4.47 -11.14 -6.84
N ARG A 121 -5.09 -10.13 -7.44
CA ARG A 121 -5.32 -10.11 -8.89
C ARG A 121 -4.02 -10.11 -9.67
N ALA A 122 -3.03 -9.34 -9.23
CA ALA A 122 -1.71 -9.32 -9.85
C ALA A 122 -1.05 -10.70 -9.81
N ILE A 123 -1.12 -11.39 -8.66
CA ILE A 123 -0.59 -12.75 -8.50
C ILE A 123 -1.29 -13.72 -9.46
N LEU A 124 -2.62 -13.67 -9.55
CA LEU A 124 -3.38 -14.53 -10.48
C LEU A 124 -3.02 -14.24 -11.93
N PHE A 125 -2.92 -12.96 -12.31
CA PHE A 125 -2.48 -12.56 -13.65
C PHE A 125 -1.10 -13.13 -13.98
N CYS A 126 -0.14 -13.00 -13.06
CA CYS A 126 1.20 -13.54 -13.27
C CYS A 126 1.20 -15.06 -13.39
N LYS A 127 0.37 -15.77 -12.61
CA LYS A 127 0.23 -17.23 -12.72
C LYS A 127 -0.34 -17.66 -14.06
N GLU A 128 -1.44 -17.05 -14.50
CA GLU A 128 -2.11 -17.38 -15.77
C GLU A 128 -1.21 -17.12 -17.00
N ASN A 129 -0.28 -16.17 -16.88
CA ASN A 129 0.61 -15.77 -17.98
C ASN A 129 2.04 -16.32 -17.83
N GLY A 130 2.32 -17.20 -16.86
CA GLY A 130 3.65 -17.77 -16.67
C GLY A 130 4.74 -16.74 -16.30
N LEU A 131 4.36 -15.64 -15.65
CA LEU A 131 5.26 -14.54 -15.26
C LEU A 131 5.92 -14.73 -13.89
N LEU A 132 5.55 -15.78 -13.16
CA LEU A 132 6.19 -16.13 -11.88
C LEU A 132 7.25 -17.21 -12.10
N SER A 133 8.31 -17.18 -11.28
CA SER A 133 9.26 -18.28 -11.19
C SER A 133 8.53 -19.61 -10.95
N SER A 134 8.98 -20.68 -11.63
CA SER A 134 8.49 -22.05 -11.42
C SER A 134 8.83 -22.55 -10.02
N GLU A 135 9.89 -22.04 -9.42
CA GLU A 135 10.35 -22.40 -8.08
C GLU A 135 10.25 -21.20 -7.14
N ASP A 136 9.49 -21.39 -6.06
CA ASP A 136 9.43 -20.50 -4.89
C ASP A 136 9.20 -18.99 -5.20
N PRO A 137 8.06 -18.62 -5.83
CA PRO A 137 7.76 -17.23 -6.16
C PRO A 137 7.60 -16.36 -4.90
N ILE A 138 8.20 -15.17 -4.91
CA ILE A 138 8.24 -14.25 -3.77
C ILE A 138 7.45 -12.99 -4.09
N LEU A 139 6.54 -12.61 -3.19
CA LEU A 139 6.00 -11.26 -3.14
C LEU A 139 6.89 -10.40 -2.23
N VAL A 140 7.50 -9.37 -2.79
CA VAL A 140 8.25 -8.37 -2.01
C VAL A 140 7.36 -7.17 -1.70
N MET A 141 7.24 -6.81 -0.41
CA MET A 141 6.58 -5.57 0.03
C MET A 141 7.63 -4.64 0.65
N SER A 142 7.87 -3.50 0.01
CA SER A 142 8.76 -2.42 0.47
C SER A 142 8.01 -1.08 0.64
N GLY A 143 8.69 -0.04 1.11
CA GLY A 143 8.07 1.27 1.40
C GLY A 143 7.55 1.41 2.84
N GLY A 144 7.13 2.60 3.24
CA GLY A 144 6.64 2.86 4.60
C GLY A 144 5.41 2.02 5.01
N VAL A 145 4.61 1.59 4.03
CA VAL A 145 3.48 0.66 4.24
C VAL A 145 3.95 -0.71 4.70
N ALA A 146 5.17 -1.14 4.31
CA ALA A 146 5.73 -2.44 4.71
C ALA A 146 6.02 -2.53 6.21
N SER A 147 6.20 -1.40 6.89
CA SER A 147 6.40 -1.34 8.33
C SER A 147 5.11 -1.59 9.13
N ASN A 148 3.95 -1.54 8.49
CA ASN A 148 2.66 -1.76 9.13
C ASN A 148 2.38 -3.26 9.32
N GLN A 149 2.28 -3.71 10.57
CA GLN A 149 2.15 -5.14 10.89
C GLN A 149 0.80 -5.70 10.49
N TYR A 150 -0.25 -4.90 10.54
CA TYR A 150 -1.58 -5.32 10.12
C TYR A 150 -1.62 -5.64 8.61
N ILE A 151 -1.04 -4.76 7.79
CA ILE A 151 -0.94 -4.95 6.34
C ILE A 151 0.00 -6.12 6.02
N ARG A 152 1.15 -6.21 6.71
CA ARG A 152 2.08 -7.33 6.57
C ARG A 152 1.41 -8.68 6.82
N LYS A 153 0.67 -8.82 7.93
CA LYS A 153 -0.10 -10.02 8.24
C LYS A 153 -1.16 -10.31 7.18
N THR A 154 -1.87 -9.28 6.72
CA THR A 154 -2.88 -9.42 5.66
C THR A 154 -2.27 -9.98 4.37
N LEU A 155 -1.12 -9.47 3.94
CA LEU A 155 -0.44 -9.98 2.76
C LEU A 155 0.22 -11.34 3.00
N THR A 156 0.63 -11.66 4.22
CA THR A 156 1.15 -12.99 4.58
C THR A 156 0.09 -14.06 4.34
N VAL A 157 -1.13 -13.83 4.83
CA VAL A 157 -2.28 -14.72 4.58
C VAL A 157 -2.58 -14.85 3.08
N LEU A 158 -2.43 -13.76 2.32
CA LEU A 158 -2.60 -13.81 0.86
C LEU A 158 -1.52 -14.67 0.19
N THR A 159 -0.25 -14.48 0.56
CA THR A 159 0.86 -15.21 -0.03
C THR A 159 0.79 -16.70 0.27
N GLU A 160 0.46 -17.08 1.51
CA GLU A 160 0.24 -18.47 1.91
C GLU A 160 -0.86 -19.13 1.07
N LYS A 161 -1.99 -18.44 0.89
CA LYS A 161 -3.11 -18.92 0.07
C LYS A 161 -2.80 -19.03 -1.41
N THR A 162 -1.82 -18.27 -1.88
CA THR A 162 -1.43 -18.25 -3.29
C THR A 162 -0.13 -19.01 -3.53
N GLY A 163 0.44 -19.69 -2.54
CA GLY A 163 1.69 -20.44 -2.69
C GLY A 163 2.89 -19.55 -3.01
N LEU A 164 2.90 -18.31 -2.52
CA LEU A 164 4.03 -17.39 -2.57
C LEU A 164 4.63 -17.23 -1.17
N ARG A 165 5.88 -16.79 -1.09
CA ARG A 165 6.46 -16.27 0.15
C ARG A 165 6.33 -14.75 0.21
N LEU A 166 6.07 -14.19 1.39
CA LEU A 166 6.16 -12.75 1.61
C LEU A 166 7.56 -12.39 2.13
N LEU A 167 8.22 -11.45 1.45
CA LEU A 167 9.45 -10.82 1.92
C LEU A 167 9.20 -9.34 2.19
N CYS A 168 9.54 -8.89 3.40
CA CYS A 168 9.54 -7.48 3.76
C CYS A 168 10.97 -7.10 4.16
N PRO A 169 11.61 -6.14 3.49
CA PRO A 169 12.93 -5.67 3.91
C PRO A 169 12.90 -5.11 5.34
N PRO A 170 14.04 -5.11 6.06
CA PRO A 170 14.17 -4.42 7.33
C PRO A 170 13.67 -2.96 7.23
N PRO A 171 12.95 -2.42 8.23
CA PRO A 171 12.33 -1.09 8.15
C PRO A 171 13.29 0.04 7.74
N ARG A 172 14.56 -0.03 8.17
CA ARG A 172 15.61 0.94 7.80
C ARG A 172 15.92 1.01 6.30
N PHE A 173 15.57 -0.03 5.54
CA PHE A 173 15.74 -0.11 4.09
C PHE A 173 14.43 0.15 3.33
N CYS A 174 13.30 0.27 4.03
CA CYS A 174 12.00 0.52 3.42
C CYS A 174 11.71 2.02 3.19
N THR A 175 12.43 2.92 3.86
CA THR A 175 12.38 4.37 3.62
C THR A 175 13.47 4.79 2.65
N ASP A 176 13.28 5.89 1.93
CA ASP A 176 14.27 6.41 0.97
C ASP A 176 15.64 6.60 1.64
N ASN A 177 16.67 5.97 1.07
CA ASN A 177 18.02 5.98 1.63
C ASN A 177 19.09 5.86 0.51
N GLY A 178 20.32 6.30 0.79
CA GLY A 178 21.41 6.22 -0.20
C GLY A 178 21.89 4.80 -0.52
N VAL A 179 21.64 3.82 0.37
CA VAL A 179 22.09 2.43 0.19
C VAL A 179 21.36 1.78 -1.00
N MET A 180 20.06 2.02 -1.16
CA MET A 180 19.30 1.46 -2.31
C MET A 180 19.80 2.03 -3.65
N ILE A 181 20.24 3.30 -3.66
CA ILE A 181 20.79 3.96 -4.85
C ILE A 181 22.17 3.37 -5.19
N ALA A 182 23.05 3.26 -4.19
CA ALA A 182 24.37 2.68 -4.36
C ALA A 182 24.29 1.21 -4.83
N TRP A 183 23.40 0.41 -4.23
CA TRP A 183 23.21 -0.99 -4.62
C TRP A 183 22.73 -1.13 -6.06
N ASN A 184 21.74 -0.33 -6.48
CA ASN A 184 21.30 -0.30 -7.87
C ASN A 184 22.43 0.11 -8.83
N GLY A 185 23.28 1.06 -8.44
CA GLY A 185 24.47 1.44 -9.20
C GLY A 185 25.47 0.28 -9.37
N VAL A 186 25.73 -0.47 -8.28
CA VAL A 186 26.60 -1.66 -8.32
C VAL A 186 26.03 -2.74 -9.23
N GLU A 187 24.74 -3.03 -9.16
CA GLU A 187 24.08 -4.00 -10.05
C GLU A 187 24.18 -3.57 -11.52
N ARG A 188 23.94 -2.28 -11.81
CA ARG A 188 24.09 -1.73 -13.16
C ARG A 188 25.52 -1.79 -13.69
N LEU A 189 26.52 -1.52 -12.83
CA LEU A 189 27.94 -1.63 -13.18
C LEU A 189 28.33 -3.07 -13.51
N ARG A 190 27.86 -4.05 -12.73
CA ARG A 190 28.08 -5.48 -13.01
C ARG A 190 27.49 -5.92 -14.34
N GLU A 191 26.39 -5.30 -14.76
CA GLU A 191 25.77 -5.56 -16.07
C GLU A 191 26.33 -4.71 -17.20
N GLY A 192 27.25 -3.78 -16.92
CA GLY A 192 27.78 -2.83 -17.91
C GLY A 192 26.72 -1.87 -18.45
N LYS A 193 25.66 -1.57 -17.69
CA LYS A 193 24.50 -0.77 -18.16
C LYS A 193 24.48 0.64 -17.59
N GLY A 194 24.39 1.64 -18.47
CA GLY A 194 24.28 3.05 -18.08
C GLY A 194 25.50 3.55 -17.33
N ILE A 195 26.67 3.05 -17.72
CA ILE A 195 27.96 3.60 -17.29
C ILE A 195 28.27 4.76 -18.23
N LEU A 196 28.29 5.95 -17.65
CA LEU A 196 28.61 7.18 -18.36
C LEU A 196 30.12 7.42 -18.30
N SER A 197 30.66 8.07 -19.33
CA SER A 197 32.05 8.52 -19.31
C SER A 197 32.23 9.66 -18.32
N PRO A 198 33.43 9.87 -17.74
CA PRO A 198 33.67 10.95 -16.77
C PRO A 198 33.36 12.37 -17.27
N ASN A 199 33.32 12.55 -18.60
CA ASN A 199 33.08 13.83 -19.26
C ASN A 199 31.65 13.99 -19.79
N GLU A 200 30.75 13.04 -19.50
CA GLU A 200 29.34 13.13 -19.90
C GLU A 200 28.51 13.79 -18.79
N ASP A 201 27.70 14.78 -19.18
CA ASP A 201 26.76 15.42 -18.27
C ASP A 201 25.62 14.47 -17.88
N VAL A 202 25.25 14.48 -16.60
CA VAL A 202 24.09 13.71 -16.10
C VAL A 202 22.82 14.55 -16.25
N CYS A 203 21.96 14.16 -17.18
CA CYS A 203 20.62 14.74 -17.28
C CYS A 203 19.68 14.07 -16.26
N TYR A 204 18.85 14.87 -15.58
CA TYR A 204 17.85 14.35 -14.66
C TYR A 204 16.49 14.25 -15.36
N GLU A 205 15.80 13.12 -15.14
CA GLU A 205 14.43 12.95 -15.61
C GLU A 205 13.48 12.96 -14.40
N PRO A 206 12.49 13.87 -14.34
CA PRO A 206 11.52 13.90 -13.24
C PRO A 206 10.58 12.69 -13.24
N LYS A 207 10.54 11.92 -14.33
CA LYS A 207 9.72 10.71 -14.48
C LYS A 207 10.57 9.58 -15.05
N ALA A 208 10.94 8.64 -14.19
CA ALA A 208 11.65 7.43 -14.57
C ALA A 208 10.72 6.21 -14.40
N PRO A 209 10.04 5.72 -15.45
CA PRO A 209 9.24 4.51 -15.35
C PRO A 209 10.13 3.30 -15.04
N LEU A 210 9.71 2.45 -14.11
CA LEU A 210 10.52 1.31 -13.66
C LEU A 210 10.69 0.23 -14.75
N GLY A 211 9.72 0.10 -15.65
CA GLY A 211 9.71 -0.93 -16.69
C GLY A 211 8.51 -0.80 -17.62
N VAL A 212 8.24 -1.85 -18.40
CA VAL A 212 7.15 -1.86 -19.38
C VAL A 212 5.80 -1.91 -18.67
N ASP A 213 4.95 -0.93 -18.91
CA ASP A 213 3.59 -0.91 -18.38
C ASP A 213 2.67 -1.81 -19.21
N ILE A 214 2.10 -2.83 -18.58
CA ILE A 214 1.12 -3.74 -19.18
C ILE A 214 -0.23 -3.71 -18.43
N SER A 215 -0.50 -2.67 -17.64
CA SER A 215 -1.74 -2.52 -16.88
C SER A 215 -3.00 -2.60 -17.74
N ALA A 216 -2.92 -2.15 -19.00
CA ALA A 216 -4.00 -2.33 -19.98
C ALA A 216 -4.29 -3.81 -20.26
N LYS A 217 -3.25 -4.66 -20.41
CA LYS A 217 -3.42 -6.12 -20.60
C LYS A 217 -4.04 -6.77 -19.36
N VAL A 218 -3.60 -6.36 -18.17
CA VAL A 218 -4.17 -6.82 -16.90
C VAL A 218 -5.67 -6.50 -16.82
N ARG A 219 -6.05 -5.28 -17.23
CA ARG A 219 -7.47 -4.87 -17.26
C ARG A 219 -8.29 -5.69 -18.25
N THR A 220 -7.76 -5.94 -19.45
CA THR A 220 -8.43 -6.74 -20.49
C THR A 220 -8.62 -8.20 -20.07
N ALA A 221 -7.66 -8.77 -19.33
CA ALA A 221 -7.76 -10.14 -18.82
C ALA A 221 -8.96 -10.34 -17.87
N GLY A 222 -9.49 -9.27 -17.26
CA GLY A 222 -10.76 -9.32 -16.54
C GLY A 222 -10.77 -10.23 -15.31
N ILE A 223 -9.59 -10.49 -14.72
CA ILE A 223 -9.42 -11.51 -13.67
C ILE A 223 -10.29 -11.21 -12.45
N ARG A 224 -11.15 -12.17 -12.14
CA ARG A 224 -12.05 -12.14 -10.98
C ARG A 224 -11.38 -12.82 -9.80
N LEU A 225 -11.52 -12.21 -8.63
CA LEU A 225 -11.03 -12.84 -7.41
C LEU A 225 -11.98 -13.96 -6.98
N PRO A 226 -11.47 -15.09 -6.45
CA PRO A 226 -12.31 -16.16 -5.90
C PRO A 226 -13.30 -15.63 -4.86
N SER A 227 -14.52 -16.18 -4.86
CA SER A 227 -15.56 -15.87 -3.89
C SER A 227 -15.18 -16.41 -2.52
N GLY A 228 -14.65 -15.53 -1.67
CA GLY A 228 -14.33 -15.86 -0.29
C GLY A 228 -13.86 -14.63 0.46
N ARG A 229 -14.38 -14.41 1.68
CA ARG A 229 -13.77 -13.41 2.56
C ARG A 229 -12.38 -13.91 2.93
N MET A 230 -11.37 -13.10 2.65
CA MET A 230 -10.06 -13.31 3.24
C MET A 230 -10.27 -13.22 4.77
N LYS A 231 -10.28 -14.38 5.45
CA LYS A 231 -10.34 -14.42 6.90
C LYS A 231 -9.03 -13.85 7.42
N ILE A 232 -9.06 -12.57 7.76
CA ILE A 232 -7.98 -11.93 8.51
C ILE A 232 -8.46 -11.94 9.96
N SER A 233 -8.14 -13.02 10.68
CA SER A 233 -8.40 -13.12 12.12
C SER A 233 -7.33 -12.33 12.86
N PHE A 234 -7.76 -11.47 13.77
CA PHE A 234 -6.93 -10.74 14.72
C PHE A 234 -7.34 -11.15 16.11
#